data_AF-K0JLL4-F1
#
_entry.id   AF-K0JLL4-F1
#
_cell.length_a   1.000
_cell.length_b   1.000
_cell.length_c   1.000
_cell.angle_alpha   90.00
_cell.angle_beta   90.00
_cell.angle_gamma   90.00
#
_symmetry.space_group_name_H-M   'P 1'
#
loop_
_entity.id
_entity.type
_entity.pdbx_description
1 polymer ?
#
loop_
_entity_poly.entity_id
_entity_poly.type
_entity_poly.pdbx_seq_one_letter_code
_entity_poly.pdbx_strand_id
1 'polypeptide(L)'
;MKRKTMLLKEFCMRYPIQETVLKDVGEKELLETKVWSRSTVYEHFRENAEISFNELTAKEESSYYEKINNKKANNDIFEMFEVEINGKKAYGEKNCLEDLTKKQVLELVSAMRNFRDGIIVM
;
A
#
# COMPACT_ATOMS: atom_id res chain seq x y z
N MET A 1 -7.35 17.88 -5.22
CA MET A 1 -6.68 16.62 -5.62
C MET A 1 -5.50 16.87 -6.55
N LYS A 2 -4.29 16.41 -6.19
CA LYS A 2 -3.11 16.40 -7.07
C LYS A 2 -2.80 14.95 -7.40
N ARG A 3 -2.76 14.59 -8.69
CA ARG A 3 -2.36 13.23 -9.09
C ARG A 3 -0.85 13.10 -9.05
N LYS A 4 -0.36 12.04 -8.42
CA LYS A 4 1.05 11.65 -8.36
C LYS A 4 1.25 10.40 -9.20
N THR A 5 2.39 10.33 -9.88
CA THR A 5 2.82 9.16 -10.65
C THR A 5 4.30 8.94 -10.38
N MET A 6 4.71 7.69 -10.19
CA MET A 6 6.10 7.29 -10.07
C MET A 6 6.27 5.80 -10.39
N LEU A 7 7.51 5.30 -10.42
CA LEU A 7 7.73 3.87 -10.58
C LEU A 7 7.23 3.12 -9.33
N LEU A 8 6.52 2.01 -9.54
CA LEU A 8 6.03 1.15 -8.47
C LEU A 8 7.18 0.63 -7.61
N LYS A 9 8.32 0.32 -8.25
CA LYS A 9 9.56 -0.05 -7.55
C LYS A 9 9.99 1.05 -6.58
N GLU A 10 10.07 2.29 -7.04
CA GLU A 10 10.44 3.43 -6.19
C GLU A 10 9.44 3.64 -5.05
N PHE A 11 8.15 3.49 -5.32
CA PHE A 11 7.10 3.58 -4.31
C PHE A 11 7.28 2.52 -3.22
N CYS A 12 7.47 1.25 -3.59
CA CYS A 12 7.72 0.14 -2.66
C CYS A 12 9.03 0.29 -1.88
N MET A 13 10.04 0.95 -2.46
CA MET A 13 11.30 1.23 -1.75
C MET A 13 11.17 2.39 -0.78
N ARG A 14 10.36 3.40 -1.12
CA ARG A 14 10.16 4.63 -0.32
C ARG A 14 9.23 4.43 0.86
N TYR A 15 8.19 3.62 0.69
CA TYR A 15 7.17 3.35 1.70
C TYR A 15 7.30 1.89 2.16
N PRO A 16 8.10 1.63 3.22
CA PRO A 16 8.36 0.28 3.70
C PRO A 16 7.10 -0.33 4.30
N ILE A 17 7.14 -1.61 4.64
CA ILE A 17 6.09 -2.32 5.36
C ILE A 17 6.62 -2.78 6.71
N GLN A 18 5.74 -2.90 7.70
CA GLN A 18 6.12 -3.42 9.02
C GLN A 18 5.81 -4.91 9.07
N GLU A 19 6.84 -5.73 9.29
CA GLU A 19 6.71 -7.18 9.43
C GLU A 19 7.15 -7.62 10.83
N THR A 20 6.49 -8.64 11.38
CA THR A 20 6.94 -9.32 12.60
C THR A 20 7.84 -10.48 12.21
N VAL A 21 9.07 -10.46 12.72
CA VAL A 21 10.05 -11.55 12.55
C VAL A 21 10.40 -12.15 13.90
N LEU A 22 10.75 -13.42 13.90
CA LEU A 22 11.27 -14.09 15.08
C LEU A 22 12.79 -13.92 15.11
N LYS A 23 13.29 -13.26 16.15
CA LYS A 23 14.73 -13.16 16.41
C LYS A 23 15.13 -14.16 17.49
N ASP A 24 16.19 -14.90 17.22
CA ASP A 24 16.85 -15.72 18.23
C ASP A 24 17.57 -14.78 19.21
N VAL A 25 17.24 -14.92 20.49
CA VAL A 25 17.83 -14.15 21.59
C VAL A 25 18.70 -15.02 22.50
N GLY A 26 18.98 -16.27 22.11
CA GLY A 26 19.67 -17.27 22.91
C GLY A 26 18.70 -18.20 23.66
N GLU A 27 19.24 -19.27 24.23
CA GLU A 27 18.52 -20.22 25.11
C GLU A 27 17.24 -20.86 24.53
N LYS A 28 17.15 -21.01 23.20
CA LYS A 28 15.98 -21.56 22.48
C LYS A 28 14.72 -20.70 22.54
N GLU A 29 14.83 -19.44 22.95
CA GLU A 29 13.71 -18.50 22.94
C GLU A 29 13.70 -17.67 21.64
N LEU A 30 12.53 -17.58 21.01
CA LEU A 30 12.29 -16.73 19.86
C LEU A 30 11.47 -15.53 20.29
N LEU A 31 12.01 -14.33 20.08
CA LEU A 31 11.33 -13.08 20.38
C LEU A 31 10.70 -12.49 19.11
N GLU A 32 9.40 -12.23 19.16
CA GLU A 32 8.71 -11.46 18.12
C GLU A 32 9.22 -10.02 18.10
N THR A 33 9.86 -9.64 17.00
CA THR A 33 10.38 -8.30 16.78
C THR A 33 9.74 -7.70 15.53
N LYS A 34 9.26 -6.45 15.65
CA LYS A 34 8.79 -5.71 14.47
C LYS A 34 9.97 -5.08 13.74
N VAL A 35 10.06 -5.32 12.44
CA VAL A 35 11.09 -4.76 11.56
C VAL A 35 10.44 -4.07 10.36
N TRP A 36 11.15 -3.08 9.81
CA TRP A 36 10.77 -2.46 8.55
C TRP A 36 11.41 -3.23 7.40
N SER A 37 10.61 -3.63 6.42
CA SER A 37 11.07 -4.28 5.20
C SER A 37 10.55 -3.54 3.97
N ARG A 38 11.12 -3.82 2.80
CA ARG A 38 10.68 -3.25 1.53
C ARG A 38 9.90 -4.29 0.76
N SER A 39 8.74 -3.90 0.23
CA SER A 39 7.92 -4.83 -0.55
C SER A 39 8.57 -5.15 -1.89
N THR A 40 8.56 -6.43 -2.27
CA THR A 40 9.01 -6.92 -3.58
C THR A 40 7.84 -7.12 -4.56
N VAL A 41 6.62 -6.71 -4.20
CA VAL A 41 5.42 -6.84 -5.04
C VAL A 41 5.57 -6.19 -6.42
N TYR A 42 6.42 -5.16 -6.55
CA TYR A 42 6.71 -4.50 -7.81
C TYR A 42 7.23 -5.48 -8.88
N GLU A 43 7.87 -6.57 -8.48
CA GLU A 43 8.43 -7.58 -9.39
C GLU A 43 7.32 -8.29 -10.20
N HIS A 44 6.09 -8.32 -9.70
CA HIS A 44 4.94 -8.90 -10.41
C HIS A 44 4.44 -8.03 -11.57
N PHE A 45 4.75 -6.73 -11.58
CA PHE A 45 4.20 -5.77 -12.54
C PHE A 45 5.20 -5.37 -13.64
N ARG A 46 6.37 -6.01 -13.70
CA ARG A 46 7.57 -5.63 -14.46
C ARG A 46 8.29 -4.43 -13.85
N GLU A 47 9.60 -4.34 -14.06
CA GLU A 47 10.47 -3.35 -13.36
C GLU A 47 10.11 -1.88 -13.64
N ASN A 48 9.50 -1.59 -14.78
CA ASN A 48 9.12 -0.24 -15.20
C ASN A 48 7.63 0.06 -14.95
N ALA A 49 6.95 -0.72 -14.12
CA ALA A 49 5.56 -0.44 -13.79
C ALA A 49 5.41 0.92 -13.11
N GLU A 50 4.43 1.71 -13.54
CA GLU A 50 4.09 2.98 -12.92
C GLU A 50 2.92 2.79 -11.95
N ILE A 51 3.00 3.40 -10.77
CA ILE A 51 1.88 3.58 -9.88
C ILE A 51 1.44 5.04 -9.92
N SER A 52 0.13 5.26 -10.04
CA SER A 52 -0.48 6.58 -9.95
C SER A 52 -1.60 6.59 -8.94
N PHE A 53 -1.73 7.70 -8.21
CA PHE A 53 -2.69 7.86 -7.13
C PHE A 53 -2.94 9.35 -6.87
N ASN A 54 -4.08 9.66 -6.29
CA ASN A 54 -4.41 11.00 -5.87
C ASN A 54 -3.83 11.28 -4.48
N GLU A 55 -3.23 12.45 -4.30
CA GLU A 55 -2.94 12.99 -2.98
C GLU A 55 -4.17 13.76 -2.50
N LEU A 56 -4.79 13.24 -1.44
CA LEU A 56 -5.94 13.83 -0.80
C LEU A 56 -5.51 14.83 0.28
N THR A 57 -6.27 15.90 0.40
CA THR A 57 -6.24 16.79 1.56
C THR A 57 -7.01 16.16 2.72
N ALA A 58 -6.72 16.61 3.96
CA ALA A 58 -7.45 16.15 5.15
C ALA A 58 -8.98 16.29 5.05
N LYS A 59 -9.46 17.29 4.31
CA LYS A 59 -10.89 17.52 4.05
C LYS A 59 -11.47 16.46 3.09
N GLU A 60 -10.75 16.15 2.01
CA GLU A 60 -11.17 15.14 1.04
C GLU A 60 -11.18 13.74 1.67
N GLU A 61 -10.18 13.44 2.51
CA GLU A 61 -10.10 12.17 3.25
C GLU A 61 -11.26 12.01 4.24
N SER A 62 -11.54 13.04 5.05
CA SER A 62 -12.69 13.06 5.97
C SER A 62 -14.01 12.82 5.23
N SER A 63 -14.19 13.47 4.07
CA SER A 63 -15.38 13.27 3.25
C SER A 63 -15.49 11.84 2.71
N TYR A 64 -14.37 11.18 2.40
CA TYR A 64 -14.38 9.77 1.99
C TYR A 64 -14.77 8.86 3.16
N TYR A 65 -14.24 9.06 4.36
CA TYR A 65 -14.66 8.30 5.54
C TYR A 65 -16.15 8.49 5.88
N GLU A 66 -16.70 9.70 5.72
CA GLU A 66 -18.13 9.92 5.85
C GLU A 66 -18.93 9.10 4.84
N LYS A 67 -18.46 8.98 3.59
CA LYS A 67 -19.10 8.12 2.58
C LYS A 67 -19.03 6.65 2.98
N ILE A 68 -17.90 6.17 3.51
CA ILE A 68 -17.76 4.80 4.05
C ILE A 68 -18.78 4.56 5.18
N ASN A 69 -18.85 5.46 6.16
CA ASN A 69 -19.76 5.36 7.30
C ASN A 69 -21.23 5.31 6.86
N ASN A 70 -21.56 6.07 5.82
CA ASN A 70 -22.89 6.08 5.21
C ASN A 70 -23.13 4.90 4.23
N LYS A 71 -22.22 3.93 4.14
CA LYS A 71 -22.25 2.79 3.21
C LYS A 71 -22.37 3.20 1.73
N LYS A 72 -21.83 4.37 1.37
CA LYS A 72 -21.79 4.91 0.00
C LYS A 72 -20.44 4.66 -0.70
N ALA A 73 -19.46 4.10 0.01
CA ALA A 73 -18.14 3.74 -0.51
C ALA A 73 -17.58 2.53 0.26
N ASN A 74 -16.66 1.79 -0.36
CA ASN A 74 -15.97 0.69 0.32
C ASN A 74 -14.83 1.23 1.20
N ASN A 75 -14.53 0.48 2.25
CA ASN A 75 -13.31 0.70 3.04
C ASN A 75 -12.09 0.08 2.33
N ASP A 76 -11.79 0.61 1.15
CA ASP A 76 -10.65 0.23 0.31
C ASP A 76 -9.74 1.45 0.11
N ILE A 77 -8.49 1.31 0.53
CA ILE A 77 -7.49 2.39 0.42
C ILE A 77 -7.13 2.66 -1.05
N PHE A 78 -7.19 1.65 -1.92
CA PHE A 78 -6.92 1.82 -3.34
C PHE A 78 -8.04 2.61 -4.02
N GLU A 79 -9.29 2.38 -3.62
CA GLU A 79 -10.44 3.16 -4.10
C GLU A 79 -10.38 4.61 -3.58
N MET A 80 -10.04 4.80 -2.30
CA MET A 80 -9.91 6.11 -1.68
C MET A 80 -8.93 7.03 -2.43
N PHE A 81 -7.78 6.50 -2.82
CA PHE A 81 -6.75 7.25 -3.53
C PHE A 81 -6.83 7.11 -5.06
N GLU A 82 -7.87 6.46 -5.60
CA GLU A 82 -8.03 6.12 -7.02
C GLU A 82 -6.73 5.55 -7.64
N VAL A 83 -6.19 4.52 -6.99
CA VAL A 83 -4.88 3.95 -7.33
C VAL A 83 -4.97 3.16 -8.63
N GLU A 84 -4.01 3.41 -9.51
CA GLU A 84 -3.78 2.66 -10.74
C GLU A 84 -2.33 2.20 -10.86
N ILE A 85 -2.12 0.98 -11.35
CA ILE A 85 -0.81 0.44 -11.71
C ILE A 85 -0.81 0.18 -13.22
N ASN A 86 0.13 0.78 -13.96
CA ASN A 86 0.17 0.75 -15.43
C ASN A 86 -1.17 1.15 -16.09
N GLY A 87 -1.83 2.18 -15.55
CA GLY A 87 -3.13 2.67 -16.03
C GLY A 87 -4.31 1.73 -15.77
N LYS A 88 -4.12 0.64 -15.01
CA LYS A 88 -5.18 -0.27 -14.60
C LYS A 88 -5.53 -0.04 -13.14
N LYS A 89 -6.83 0.01 -12.84
CA LYS A 89 -7.33 0.21 -11.47
C LYS A 89 -6.87 -0.90 -10.54
N ALA A 90 -6.49 -0.52 -9.32
CA ALA A 90 -6.12 -1.42 -8.24
C ALA A 90 -7.29 -1.72 -7.27
N TYR A 91 -8.52 -1.33 -7.64
CA TYR A 91 -9.74 -1.48 -6.85
C TYR A 91 -10.94 -1.86 -7.74
N GLY A 92 -12.00 -2.40 -7.13
CA GLY A 92 -13.23 -2.85 -7.83
C GLY A 92 -13.15 -4.28 -8.39
N GLU A 93 -14.21 -4.72 -9.06
CA GLU A 93 -14.29 -6.02 -9.75
C GLU A 93 -13.44 -5.95 -11.03
N LYS A 94 -12.45 -6.84 -11.21
CA LYS A 94 -11.46 -6.82 -12.32
C LYS A 94 -10.35 -5.79 -12.18
N ASN A 95 -9.74 -5.75 -11.01
CA ASN A 95 -8.58 -4.90 -10.74
C ASN A 95 -7.25 -5.61 -11.08
N CYS A 96 -6.16 -4.85 -11.20
CA CYS A 96 -4.85 -5.38 -11.54
C CYS A 96 -4.16 -6.16 -10.42
N LEU A 97 -4.79 -6.31 -9.25
CA LEU A 97 -4.29 -7.06 -8.10
C LEU A 97 -4.86 -8.48 -8.02
N GLU A 98 -5.73 -8.90 -8.95
CA GLU A 98 -6.40 -10.21 -8.91
C GLU A 98 -5.43 -11.40 -8.93
N ASP A 99 -4.29 -11.26 -9.60
CA ASP A 99 -3.26 -12.30 -9.69
C ASP A 99 -2.27 -12.27 -8.51
N LEU A 100 -2.42 -11.32 -7.58
CA LEU A 100 -1.56 -11.22 -6.40
C LEU A 100 -2.04 -12.14 -5.28
N THR A 101 -1.08 -12.68 -4.54
CA THR A 101 -1.38 -13.35 -3.27
C THR A 101 -1.91 -12.36 -2.23
N LYS A 102 -2.67 -12.87 -1.26
CA LYS A 102 -3.15 -12.06 -0.13
C LYS A 102 -2.02 -11.32 0.60
N LYS A 103 -0.84 -11.95 0.75
CA LYS A 103 0.32 -11.30 1.37
C LYS A 103 0.72 -10.06 0.55
N GLN A 104 0.93 -10.21 -0.74
CA GLN A 104 1.35 -9.12 -1.63
C GLN A 104 0.35 -7.95 -1.68
N VAL A 105 -0.95 -8.23 -1.69
CA VAL A 105 -1.98 -7.19 -1.59
C VAL A 105 -1.84 -6.44 -0.26
N LEU A 106 -1.67 -7.16 0.85
CA LEU A 106 -1.48 -6.53 2.16
C LEU A 106 -0.20 -5.69 2.25
N GLU A 107 0.88 -6.09 1.56
CA GLU A 107 2.09 -5.28 1.46
C GLU A 107 1.82 -3.95 0.75
N LEU A 108 1.11 -3.96 -0.40
CA LEU A 108 0.71 -2.75 -1.11
C LEU A 108 -0.21 -1.87 -0.27
N VAL A 109 -1.18 -2.46 0.43
CA VAL A 109 -2.06 -1.74 1.35
C VAL A 109 -1.24 -1.06 2.45
N SER A 110 -0.26 -1.77 3.02
CA SER A 110 0.63 -1.20 4.04
C SER A 110 1.47 -0.07 3.50
N ALA A 111 2.02 -0.20 2.28
CA ALA A 111 2.78 0.86 1.63
C ALA A 111 1.91 2.10 1.36
N MET A 112 0.67 1.92 0.90
CA MET A 112 -0.31 3.01 0.71
C MET A 112 -0.67 3.71 2.04
N ARG A 113 -0.82 2.95 3.13
CA ARG A 113 -1.04 3.52 4.47
C ARG A 113 0.17 4.34 4.93
N ASN A 114 1.37 3.82 4.73
CA ASN A 114 2.59 4.52 5.11
C ASN A 114 2.82 5.78 4.25
N PHE A 115 2.42 5.76 2.98
CA PHE A 115 2.33 6.97 2.17
C PHE A 115 1.39 8.01 2.80
N ARG A 116 0.15 7.62 3.14
CA ARG A 116 -0.84 8.49 3.78
C ARG A 116 -0.31 9.07 5.09
N ASP A 117 0.30 8.23 5.92
CA ASP A 117 0.79 8.60 7.25
C ASP A 117 2.16 9.33 7.21
N GLY A 118 2.74 9.50 6.02
CA GLY A 118 4.04 10.17 5.84
C GLY A 118 5.23 9.37 6.38
N ILE A 119 5.08 8.06 6.57
CA ILE A 119 6.14 7.18 7.08
C ILE A 119 7.09 6.82 5.94
N ILE A 120 8.30 7.35 6.02
CA ILE A 120 9.39 7.10 5.07
C ILE A 120 10.57 6.57 5.90
N VAL A 121 11.21 5.49 5.44
CA VAL A 121 12.48 5.03 6.01
C VAL A 121 13.60 5.40 5.04
N MET A 122 14.54 6.22 5.52
CA MET A 122 15.74 6.65 4.80
C MET A 122 16.78 5.53 4.73
#